data_AF-A0A6A5HIE6-F1
#
_entry.id   AF-A0A6A5HIE6-F1
#
_cell.length_a   1.000
_cell.length_b   1.000
_cell.length_c   1.000
_cell.angle_alpha   90.00
_cell.angle_beta   90.00
_cell.angle_gamma   90.00
#
_symmetry.space_group_name_H-M   'P 1'
#
loop_
_entity.id
_entity.type
_entity.pdbx_description
1 polymer ?
#
loop_
_entity_poly.entity_id
_entity_poly.type
_entity_poly.pdbx_seq_one_letter_code
_entity_poly.pdbx_strand_id
1 'polypeptide(L)'
;MPLPLSYPGLKCVLENLEAVKRVHIVGRSPGLQKIDKLIPLRLKAFYIMRDQMTINNWIILYYENYEVKFCSVFANRKTISREGSKSLKDKMKKLVNFYFCERRVIHVDKLCWLDDLFTDFLPVDMKFRVNSLNAPHQFDAAIPFIDTRSFPLQILDISALVGYFGP
;
A
#
# COMPACT_ATOMS: atom_id res chain seq x y z
N MET A 1 -1.17 -36.34 10.94
CA MET A 1 -1.14 -35.03 10.25
C MET A 1 -1.70 -33.99 11.21
N PRO A 2 -1.08 -32.81 11.36
CA PRO A 2 -1.69 -31.75 12.14
C PRO A 2 -3.03 -31.35 11.50
N LEU A 3 -4.05 -31.11 12.33
CA LEU A 3 -5.33 -30.63 11.86
C LEU A 3 -5.12 -29.29 11.13
N PRO A 4 -5.72 -29.10 9.93
CA PRO A 4 -5.69 -27.80 9.29
C PRO A 4 -6.30 -26.76 10.24
N LEU A 5 -5.67 -25.59 10.31
CA LEU A 5 -6.16 -24.49 11.14
C LEU A 5 -7.64 -24.23 10.82
N SER A 6 -8.46 -24.14 11.87
CA SER A 6 -9.85 -23.76 11.72
C SER A 6 -9.96 -22.35 11.12
N TYR A 7 -11.09 -22.07 10.48
CA TYR A 7 -11.35 -20.78 9.83
C TYR A 7 -11.10 -19.55 10.76
N PRO A 8 -11.51 -19.54 12.04
CA PRO A 8 -11.18 -18.46 12.97
C PRO A 8 -9.67 -18.32 13.24
N GLY A 9 -8.95 -19.44 13.33
CA GLY A 9 -7.50 -19.46 13.56
C GLY A 9 -6.73 -18.84 12.39
N LEU A 10 -7.09 -19.20 11.15
CA LEU A 10 -6.51 -18.61 9.94
C LEU A 10 -6.76 -17.10 9.86
N LYS A 11 -7.99 -16.66 10.17
CA LYS A 11 -8.32 -15.23 10.18
C LYS A 11 -7.47 -14.47 11.19
N CYS A 12 -7.35 -14.97 12.42
CA CYS A 12 -6.55 -14.36 13.48
C CYS A 12 -5.07 -14.24 13.09
N VAL A 13 -4.49 -15.30 12.52
CA VAL A 13 -3.09 -15.27 12.06
C VAL A 13 -2.88 -14.24 10.97
N LEU A 14 -3.75 -14.21 9.96
CA LEU A 14 -3.65 -13.23 8.86
C LEU A 14 -3.86 -11.80 9.35
N GLU A 15 -4.76 -11.55 10.30
CA GLU A 15 -5.00 -10.21 10.86
C GLU A 15 -3.78 -9.65 11.60
N ASN A 16 -3.02 -10.50 12.29
CA ASN A 16 -1.84 -10.10 13.05
C ASN A 16 -0.53 -10.17 12.24
N LEU A 17 -0.57 -10.66 11.01
CA LEU A 17 0.60 -10.70 10.15
C LEU A 17 0.90 -9.30 9.59
N GLU A 18 2.18 -8.96 9.50
CA GLU A 18 2.61 -7.72 8.85
C GLU A 18 2.06 -7.64 7.41
N ALA A 19 1.49 -6.49 7.06
CA ALA A 19 0.67 -6.30 5.86
C ALA A 19 1.37 -6.70 4.56
N VAL A 20 2.65 -6.35 4.38
CA VAL A 20 3.39 -6.70 3.17
C VAL A 20 3.65 -8.20 3.10
N LYS A 21 4.10 -8.82 4.20
CA LYS A 21 4.26 -10.29 4.27
C LYS A 21 2.95 -11.02 3.96
N ARG A 22 1.84 -10.48 4.46
CA ARG A 22 0.50 -11.05 4.30
C ARG A 22 0.08 -11.09 2.83
N VAL A 23 0.21 -9.96 2.14
CA VAL A 23 -0.07 -9.85 0.71
C VAL A 23 0.74 -10.88 -0.09
N HIS A 24 2.02 -11.07 0.24
CA HIS A 24 2.87 -12.04 -0.46
C HIS A 24 2.43 -13.50 -0.25
N ILE A 25 2.04 -13.87 0.97
CA ILE A 25 1.56 -15.23 1.29
C ILE A 25 0.20 -15.47 0.61
N VAL A 26 -0.73 -14.54 0.80
CA VAL A 26 -2.10 -14.62 0.26
C VAL A 26 -2.09 -14.63 -1.26
N GLY A 27 -1.23 -13.84 -1.90
CA GLY A 27 -1.09 -13.78 -3.36
C GLY A 27 -0.74 -15.13 -4.00
N ARG A 28 -0.23 -16.10 -3.24
CA ARG A 28 0.11 -17.46 -3.71
C ARG A 28 -0.94 -18.51 -3.39
N SER A 29 -2.01 -18.17 -2.66
CA SER A 29 -3.05 -19.11 -2.24
C SER A 29 -4.46 -18.55 -2.45
N PRO A 30 -5.21 -19.04 -3.47
CA PRO A 30 -6.59 -18.60 -3.71
C PRO A 30 -7.53 -18.84 -2.53
N GLY A 31 -7.30 -19.89 -1.74
CA GLY A 31 -8.07 -20.16 -0.52
C GLY A 31 -7.87 -19.07 0.54
N LEU A 32 -6.63 -18.61 0.71
CA LEU A 32 -6.32 -17.52 1.65
C LEU A 32 -6.85 -16.18 1.14
N GLN A 33 -6.87 -15.93 -0.17
CA GLN A 33 -7.43 -14.69 -0.75
C GLN A 33 -8.88 -14.47 -0.34
N LYS A 34 -9.69 -15.53 -0.28
CA LYS A 34 -11.10 -15.43 0.14
C LYS A 34 -11.25 -14.95 1.59
N ILE A 35 -10.37 -15.43 2.47
CA ILE A 35 -10.37 -15.06 3.90
C ILE A 35 -9.78 -13.66 4.07
N ASP A 36 -8.69 -13.38 3.35
CA ASP A 36 -7.93 -12.14 3.39
C ASP A 36 -8.81 -10.91 3.11
N LYS A 37 -9.68 -11.00 2.09
CA LYS A 37 -10.62 -9.93 1.71
C LYS A 37 -11.54 -9.49 2.86
N LEU A 38 -11.83 -10.38 3.82
CA LEU A 38 -12.70 -10.09 4.97
C LEU A 38 -11.99 -9.39 6.13
N ILE A 39 -10.66 -9.34 6.09
CA ILE A 39 -9.84 -8.75 7.13
C ILE A 39 -9.36 -7.38 6.64
N PRO A 40 -9.59 -6.30 7.40
CA PRO A 40 -9.10 -4.97 7.07
C PRO A 40 -7.60 -4.96 6.81
N LEU A 41 -7.16 -4.21 5.80
CA LEU A 41 -5.75 -3.95 5.59
C LEU A 41 -5.35 -2.73 6.44
N ARG A 42 -4.41 -2.94 7.35
CA ARG A 42 -3.88 -1.91 8.25
C ARG A 42 -2.40 -1.68 7.94
N LEU A 43 -2.06 -0.47 7.56
CA LEU A 43 -0.70 -0.04 7.26
C LEU A 43 -0.25 0.94 8.33
N LYS A 44 1.00 0.83 8.78
CA LYS A 44 1.62 1.80 9.69
C LYS A 44 2.01 3.05 8.93
N ALA A 45 2.62 2.89 7.76
CA ALA A 45 3.03 4.01 6.94
C ALA A 45 2.83 3.69 5.47
N PHE A 46 2.37 4.67 4.70
CA PHE A 46 2.20 4.55 3.27
C PHE A 46 2.65 5.85 2.60
N TYR A 47 3.70 5.75 1.77
CA TYR A 47 4.28 6.88 1.06
C TYR A 47 4.12 6.67 -0.44
N ILE A 48 3.62 7.70 -1.11
CA ILE A 48 3.41 7.75 -2.54
C ILE A 48 4.32 8.87 -3.08
N MET A 49 5.25 8.50 -3.97
CA MET A 49 6.20 9.41 -4.63
C MET A 49 6.25 9.07 -6.12
N ARG A 50 6.76 9.98 -6.97
CA ARG A 50 6.69 9.88 -8.43
C ARG A 50 7.18 8.55 -9.02
N ASP A 51 8.28 8.00 -8.51
CA ASP A 51 8.96 6.81 -9.02
C ASP A 51 9.02 5.66 -7.99
N GLN A 52 8.42 5.88 -6.82
CA GLN A 52 8.45 4.90 -5.74
C GLN A 52 7.24 4.97 -4.81
N MET A 53 6.89 3.80 -4.30
CA MET A 53 5.84 3.62 -3.31
C MET A 53 6.42 2.88 -2.11
N THR A 54 6.26 3.42 -0.90
CA THR A 54 6.73 2.76 0.32
C THR A 54 5.56 2.32 1.18
N ILE A 55 5.45 1.01 1.44
CA ILE A 55 4.46 0.42 2.34
C ILE A 55 5.20 -0.10 3.57
N ASN A 56 4.94 0.50 4.73
CA ASN A 56 5.66 0.25 5.97
C ASN A 56 7.18 0.36 5.75
N ASN A 57 7.86 -0.79 5.64
CA ASN A 57 9.31 -0.90 5.49
C ASN A 57 9.72 -1.46 4.12
N TRP A 58 8.79 -1.52 3.17
CA TRP A 58 9.00 -2.03 1.82
C TRP A 58 8.89 -0.91 0.81
N ILE A 59 9.90 -0.77 -0.03
CA ILE A 59 9.98 0.15 -1.14
C ILE A 59 9.66 -0.62 -2.42
N ILE A 60 8.80 -0.04 -3.23
CA ILE A 60 8.45 -0.51 -4.57
C ILE A 60 8.91 0.59 -5.51
N LEU A 61 9.99 0.34 -6.24
CA LEU A 61 10.50 1.24 -7.27
C LEU A 61 9.87 0.85 -8.60
N TYR A 62 9.43 1.83 -9.38
CA TYR A 62 8.92 1.61 -10.72
C TYR A 62 9.56 2.63 -11.66
N TYR A 63 10.26 2.10 -12.67
CA TYR A 63 11.03 2.90 -13.60
C TYR A 63 10.29 3.04 -14.94
N GLU A 64 10.65 4.06 -15.71
CA GLU A 64 10.12 4.29 -17.07
C GLU A 64 10.43 3.15 -18.04
N ASN A 65 11.52 2.41 -17.82
CA ASN A 65 11.84 1.18 -18.55
C ASN A 65 10.91 0.00 -18.19
N TYR A 66 9.83 0.27 -17.46
CA TYR A 66 8.81 -0.65 -17.01
C TYR A 66 9.32 -1.71 -16.00
N GLU A 67 10.50 -1.57 -15.43
CA GLU A 67 10.94 -2.46 -14.36
C GLU A 67 10.25 -2.08 -13.04
N VAL A 68 9.66 -3.07 -12.36
CA VAL A 68 9.22 -2.94 -10.97
C VAL A 68 10.18 -3.70 -10.08
N LYS A 69 10.81 -2.99 -9.13
CA LYS A 69 11.75 -3.56 -8.16
C LYS A 69 11.16 -3.47 -6.76
N PHE A 70 11.13 -4.60 -6.07
CA PHE A 70 10.75 -4.66 -4.66
C PHE A 70 12.01 -4.69 -3.80
N CYS A 71 12.15 -3.75 -2.88
CA CYS A 71 13.27 -3.64 -1.96
C CYS A 71 12.73 -3.49 -0.53
N SER A 72 13.39 -4.07 0.47
CA SER A 72 13.10 -3.74 1.87
C SER A 72 14.11 -2.72 2.37
N VAL A 73 13.66 -1.75 3.17
CA VAL A 73 14.53 -0.72 3.77
C VAL A 73 15.65 -1.34 4.62
N PHE A 74 15.40 -2.49 5.25
CA PHE A 74 16.29 -3.11 6.24
C PHE A 74 17.09 -4.32 5.76
N ALA A 75 16.79 -4.89 4.59
CA ALA A 75 17.53 -6.05 4.08
C ALA A 75 18.29 -5.69 2.80
N ASN A 76 19.62 -5.72 2.89
CA ASN A 76 20.55 -5.51 1.77
C ASN A 76 20.40 -6.51 0.60
N ARG A 77 19.44 -7.44 0.61
CA ARG A 77 19.36 -8.53 -0.38
C ARG A 77 17.93 -9.05 -0.55
N LYS A 78 17.17 -8.50 -1.49
CA LYS A 78 16.27 -9.23 -2.41
C LYS A 78 15.51 -8.24 -3.28
N THR A 79 16.15 -7.81 -4.35
CA THR A 79 15.47 -7.18 -5.48
C THR A 79 14.72 -8.27 -6.23
N ILE A 80 13.39 -8.30 -6.12
CA ILE A 80 12.58 -9.13 -7.01
C ILE A 80 12.19 -8.24 -8.18
N SER A 81 12.71 -8.52 -9.37
CA SER A 81 12.23 -7.91 -10.61
C SER A 81 11.13 -8.78 -11.22
N ARG A 82 10.09 -8.15 -11.74
CA ARG A 82 9.10 -8.81 -12.60
C ARG A 82 9.03 -8.07 -13.91
N GLU A 83 9.58 -8.69 -14.95
CA GLU A 83 9.47 -8.20 -16.32
C GLU A 83 8.09 -8.55 -16.88
N GLY A 84 7.53 -7.66 -17.68
CA GLY A 84 6.22 -7.88 -18.30
C GLY A 84 5.97 -6.84 -19.38
N SER A 85 5.41 -7.27 -20.50
CA SER A 85 5.25 -6.52 -21.75
C SER A 85 4.06 -5.52 -21.76
N LYS A 86 3.76 -4.84 -20.64
CA LYS A 86 2.60 -3.93 -20.54
C LYS A 86 3.00 -2.50 -20.15
N SER A 87 2.12 -1.55 -20.47
CA SER A 87 2.23 -0.13 -20.11
C SER A 87 2.43 0.07 -18.59
N LEU A 88 3.07 1.18 -18.20
CA LEU A 88 3.26 1.55 -16.79
C LEU A 88 1.92 1.63 -16.05
N LYS A 89 0.89 2.19 -16.69
CA LYS A 89 -0.47 2.27 -16.16
C LYS A 89 -1.06 0.91 -15.81
N ASP A 90 -0.91 -0.09 -16.68
CA ASP A 90 -1.39 -1.44 -16.42
C ASP A 90 -0.64 -2.12 -15.26
N LYS A 91 0.67 -1.87 -15.15
CA LYS A 91 1.49 -2.41 -14.06
C LYS A 91 1.10 -1.79 -12.72
N MET A 92 0.91 -0.48 -12.67
CA MET A 92 0.49 0.25 -11.47
C MET A 92 -0.90 -0.20 -11.03
N LYS A 93 -1.86 -0.30 -11.95
CA LYS A 93 -3.19 -0.83 -11.64
C LYS A 93 -3.14 -2.27 -11.11
N LYS A 94 -2.32 -3.14 -11.71
CA LYS A 94 -2.10 -4.50 -11.20
C LYS A 94 -1.46 -4.51 -9.82
N LEU A 95 -0.52 -3.60 -9.55
CA LEU A 95 0.18 -3.51 -8.27
C LEU A 95 -0.76 -3.03 -7.15
N VAL A 96 -1.52 -1.96 -7.41
CA VAL A 96 -2.60 -1.48 -6.55
C VAL A 96 -3.58 -2.62 -6.24
N ASN A 97 -4.05 -3.33 -7.27
CA ASN A 97 -4.94 -4.48 -7.08
C ASN A 97 -4.30 -5.62 -6.30
N PHE A 98 -3.02 -5.90 -6.50
CA PHE A 98 -2.28 -6.96 -5.79
C PHE A 98 -2.15 -6.67 -4.30
N TYR A 99 -1.80 -5.44 -3.92
CA TYR A 99 -1.60 -5.07 -2.51
C TYR A 99 -2.90 -4.79 -1.78
N PHE A 100 -3.87 -4.17 -2.45
CA PHE A 100 -5.09 -3.71 -1.80
C PHE A 100 -6.27 -4.67 -1.94
N CYS A 101 -6.19 -5.63 -2.88
CA CYS A 101 -7.10 -6.77 -3.04
C CYS A 101 -8.58 -6.37 -3.01
N GLU A 102 -9.00 -5.53 -3.96
CA GLU A 102 -10.38 -5.03 -4.15
C GLU A 102 -10.99 -4.31 -2.92
N ARG A 103 -10.19 -4.02 -1.89
CA ARG A 103 -10.68 -3.29 -0.71
C ARG A 103 -10.92 -1.84 -1.07
N ARG A 104 -12.12 -1.38 -0.70
CA ARG A 104 -12.52 0.03 -0.86
C ARG A 104 -11.94 0.92 0.22
N VAL A 105 -11.73 0.41 1.44
CA VAL A 105 -11.21 1.20 2.56
C VAL A 105 -9.95 0.55 3.11
N ILE A 106 -8.87 1.33 3.18
CA ILE A 106 -7.61 0.92 3.79
C ILE A 106 -7.33 1.79 4.99
N HIS A 107 -6.95 1.17 6.10
CA HIS A 107 -6.55 1.89 7.29
C HIS A 107 -5.05 2.15 7.21
N VAL A 108 -4.65 3.41 7.30
CA VAL A 108 -3.24 3.81 7.25
C VAL A 108 -2.98 4.79 8.39
N ASP A 109 -2.06 4.47 9.30
CA ASP A 109 -1.77 5.39 10.40
C ASP A 109 -1.14 6.70 9.87
N LYS A 110 -0.11 6.59 9.03
CA LYS A 110 0.55 7.73 8.38
C LYS A 110 0.53 7.62 6.85
N LEU A 111 -0.09 8.58 6.18
CA LEU A 111 -0.15 8.67 4.72
C LEU A 111 0.66 9.88 4.24
N CYS A 112 1.62 9.65 3.34
CA CYS A 112 2.36 10.70 2.66
C CYS A 112 2.03 10.68 1.17
N TRP A 113 1.56 11.80 0.63
CA TRP A 113 1.08 11.94 -0.74
C TRP A 113 1.91 13.00 -1.47
N LEU A 114 2.83 12.56 -2.32
CA LEU A 114 3.77 13.44 -3.04
C LEU A 114 3.67 13.31 -4.57
N ASP A 115 2.78 12.45 -5.07
CA ASP A 115 2.59 12.22 -6.50
C ASP A 115 1.11 12.33 -6.87
N ASP A 116 0.79 13.27 -7.77
CA ASP A 116 -0.55 13.44 -8.34
C ASP A 116 -0.89 12.31 -9.29
N LEU A 117 0.07 11.80 -10.06
CA LEU A 117 -0.16 10.74 -11.04
C LEU A 117 -0.66 9.43 -10.41
N PHE A 118 -0.42 9.22 -9.12
CA PHE A 118 -0.91 8.04 -8.42
C PHE A 118 -2.44 7.93 -8.41
N THR A 119 -3.16 9.07 -8.48
CA THR A 119 -4.63 9.07 -8.51
C THR A 119 -5.19 8.32 -9.71
N ASP A 120 -4.48 8.33 -10.85
CA ASP A 120 -4.90 7.68 -12.10
C ASP A 120 -4.91 6.15 -12.03
N PHE A 121 -4.23 5.58 -11.03
CA PHE A 121 -4.12 4.14 -10.84
C PHE A 121 -5.04 3.61 -9.74
N LEU A 122 -5.64 4.50 -8.94
CA LEU A 122 -6.55 4.13 -7.87
C LEU A 122 -7.99 3.94 -8.39
N PRO A 123 -8.73 2.96 -7.85
CA PRO A 123 -10.18 2.88 -8.05
C PRO A 123 -10.87 4.14 -7.51
N VAL A 124 -11.89 4.62 -8.24
CA VAL A 124 -12.63 5.86 -7.89
C VAL A 124 -13.32 5.76 -6.53
N ASP A 125 -13.74 4.56 -6.13
CA ASP A 125 -14.42 4.28 -4.86
C ASP A 125 -13.46 3.97 -3.70
N MET A 126 -12.15 4.06 -3.93
CA MET A 126 -11.14 3.76 -2.94
C MET A 126 -10.92 4.92 -1.96
N LYS A 127 -10.81 4.59 -0.67
CA LYS A 127 -10.61 5.53 0.43
C LYS A 127 -9.52 5.03 1.39
N PHE A 128 -8.77 5.97 1.94
CA PHE A 128 -7.82 5.77 3.02
C PHE A 128 -8.40 6.37 4.29
N ARG A 129 -8.58 5.54 5.31
CA ARG A 129 -8.88 5.98 6.65
C ARG A 129 -7.56 6.24 7.37
N VAL A 130 -7.29 7.50 7.68
CA VAL A 130 -5.97 7.93 8.16
C VAL A 130 -6.00 8.67 9.49
N ASN A 131 -4.92 8.57 10.26
CA ASN A 131 -4.72 9.40 11.45
C ASN A 131 -3.84 10.61 11.14
N SER A 132 -2.82 10.41 10.31
CA SER A 132 -1.86 11.43 9.87
C SER A 132 -1.79 11.51 8.35
N LEU A 133 -1.88 12.73 7.82
CA LEU A 133 -1.71 13.04 6.40
C LEU A 133 -0.57 14.05 6.22
N ASN A 134 0.37 13.74 5.34
CA ASN A 134 1.37 14.66 4.83
C ASN A 134 1.19 14.78 3.31
N ALA A 135 0.81 15.95 2.80
CA ALA A 135 0.52 16.14 1.38
C ALA A 135 0.97 17.52 0.90
N PRO A 136 2.29 17.82 0.89
CA PRO A 136 2.79 19.10 0.46
C PRO A 136 2.52 19.25 -1.04
N HIS A 137 1.85 20.34 -1.41
CA HIS A 137 1.41 20.64 -2.77
C HIS A 137 0.39 19.67 -3.40
N GLN A 138 0.01 18.60 -2.72
CA GLN A 138 -0.87 17.55 -3.26
C GLN A 138 -2.10 17.27 -2.38
N PHE A 139 -2.39 18.16 -1.43
CA PHE A 139 -3.55 18.02 -0.55
C PHE A 139 -4.86 17.88 -1.33
N ASP A 140 -5.10 18.75 -2.32
CA ASP A 140 -6.33 18.72 -3.13
C ASP A 140 -6.47 17.43 -3.94
N ALA A 141 -5.35 16.86 -4.42
CA ALA A 141 -5.34 15.58 -5.12
C ALA A 141 -5.58 14.39 -4.16
N ALA A 142 -5.10 14.49 -2.92
CA ALA A 142 -5.24 13.44 -1.91
C ALA A 142 -6.64 13.42 -1.27
N ILE A 143 -7.27 14.58 -1.05
CA ILE A 143 -8.56 14.73 -0.35
C ILE A 143 -9.66 13.79 -0.87
N PRO A 144 -9.89 13.66 -2.20
CA PRO A 144 -10.87 12.74 -2.74
C PRO A 144 -10.67 11.28 -2.30
N PHE A 145 -9.47 10.90 -1.90
CA PHE A 145 -9.14 9.54 -1.44
C PHE A 145 -9.13 9.40 0.08
N ILE A 146 -9.42 10.43 0.86
CA ILE A 146 -9.49 10.32 2.32
C ILE A 146 -10.92 9.96 2.76
N ASP A 147 -11.05 8.96 3.63
CA ASP A 147 -12.32 8.59 4.27
C ASP A 147 -12.74 9.73 5.22
N THR A 148 -13.99 10.17 5.14
CA THR A 148 -14.52 11.27 5.99
C THR A 148 -14.42 10.95 7.48
N ARG A 149 -14.38 9.66 7.86
CA ARG A 149 -14.18 9.19 9.24
C ARG A 149 -12.74 9.36 9.75
N SER A 150 -11.84 9.88 8.92
CA SER A 150 -10.48 10.28 9.31
C SER A 150 -10.46 11.65 9.98
N PHE A 151 -11.52 12.45 9.80
CA PHE A 151 -11.57 13.80 10.35
C PHE A 151 -12.18 13.81 11.76
N PRO A 152 -11.64 14.64 12.69
CA PRO A 152 -10.43 15.46 12.52
C PRO A 152 -9.16 14.59 12.49
N LEU A 153 -8.23 14.94 11.59
CA LEU A 153 -6.92 14.29 11.54
C LEU A 153 -6.14 14.60 12.82
N GLN A 154 -5.37 13.64 13.31
CA GLN A 154 -4.47 13.88 14.44
C GLN A 154 -3.28 14.76 14.02
N ILE A 155 -2.78 14.54 12.81
CA ILE A 155 -1.65 15.29 12.24
C ILE A 155 -1.99 15.60 10.78
N LEU A 156 -1.88 16.86 10.41
CA LEU A 156 -1.93 17.32 9.03
C LEU A 156 -0.67 18.14 8.76
N ASP A 157 0.13 17.70 7.79
CA ASP A 157 1.26 18.44 7.27
C ASP A 157 1.05 18.74 5.79
N ILE A 158 1.11 20.02 5.45
CA ILE A 158 1.00 20.54 4.08
C ILE A 158 2.23 21.40 3.73
N SER A 159 3.21 21.45 4.63
CA SER A 159 4.37 22.31 4.50
C SER A 159 5.38 21.71 3.52
N ALA A 160 5.83 22.54 2.60
CA ALA A 160 6.86 22.22 1.62
C ALA A 160 8.27 22.25 2.24
N LEU A 161 8.48 21.62 3.39
CA LEU A 161 9.81 21.60 3.98
C LEU A 161 10.65 20.52 3.29
N VAL A 162 11.54 21.03 2.42
CA VAL A 162 12.74 20.35 1.95
C VAL A 162 13.50 19.82 3.18
N GLY A 163 13.36 18.52 3.45
CA GLY A 163 13.97 17.89 4.61
C GLY A 163 14.05 16.39 4.41
N TYR A 164 15.20 15.94 3.91
CA TYR A 164 15.75 14.58 3.98
C TYR A 164 14.86 13.51 4.63
N PHE A 165 14.33 12.60 3.82
CA PHE A 165 13.89 11.28 4.28
C PHE A 165 14.81 10.20 3.66
N GLY A 166 15.95 10.01 4.32
CA GLY A 166 16.72 8.77 4.37
C GLY A 166 16.94 8.42 5.86
N PRO A 167 17.16 7.15 6.22
CA PRO A 167 17.06 6.62 7.58
C PRO A 167 17.91 7.36 8.62
#